data_AF-A0A353J8X8-F1
#
_entry.id   AF-A0A353J8X8-F1
#
_cell.length_a   1.000
_cell.length_b   1.000
_cell.length_c   1.000
_cell.angle_alpha   90.00
_cell.angle_beta   90.00
_cell.angle_gamma   90.00
#
_symmetry.space_group_name_H-M   'P 1'
#
loop_
_entity.id
_entity.type
_entity.pdbx_description
1 polymer ?
#
loop_
_entity_poly.entity_id
_entity_poly.type
_entity_poly.pdbx_seq_one_letter_code
_entity_poly.pdbx_strand_id
1 'polypeptide(L)'
;MNKKFLICFLFFSLLYTIYCSEYTTILKNKLTSLSDQGITSIDKKTVLKFDKDGYLSSVISDDINITINHKGASYDLFFQDNEESWHQRMVHEDDCWRWFNDNKLICNIYYSNSKKYINSDSTNYTIEMQTINNQIIINLGTGRKFVLDMNTKNTPVFNNSREISKLKRINNIYTFTDYFDVCYTNYRIENPPFYLDYSQIAFLVPVLFHIDYNFYPFITSLINQCYDSVYHSTSYLTEGTTTYEPEHLQRKEELPWASGNGNGIGDIISIKEFEYENPENLIIMNGYQDKAHPDYYEKNSRLKALKITNQQTKKSKTVSISDTKEEQRFSLTELGKGGEYELEILDVYNGSKYDDLCIQYLVVE
;
A
#
# COMPACT_ATOMS: atom_id res chain seq x y z
N MET A 1 -12.33 -32.17 -27.53
CA MET A 1 -12.01 -32.02 -26.09
C MET A 1 -12.53 -33.26 -25.35
N ASN A 2 -11.65 -34.02 -24.69
CA ASN A 2 -11.96 -35.37 -24.23
C ASN A 2 -12.84 -35.32 -22.96
N LYS A 3 -14.07 -35.88 -23.01
CA LYS A 3 -15.06 -35.80 -21.91
C LYS A 3 -14.52 -36.29 -20.55
N LYS A 4 -13.56 -37.21 -20.55
CA LYS A 4 -12.87 -37.67 -19.32
C LYS A 4 -12.00 -36.60 -18.66
N PHE A 5 -11.39 -35.71 -19.46
CA PHE A 5 -10.52 -34.63 -18.96
C PHE A 5 -11.33 -33.50 -18.30
N LEU A 6 -12.51 -33.19 -18.86
CA LEU A 6 -13.45 -32.22 -18.28
C LEU A 6 -14.02 -32.70 -16.94
N ILE A 7 -14.32 -34.01 -16.83
CA ILE A 7 -14.86 -34.60 -15.60
C ILE A 7 -13.81 -34.60 -14.48
N CYS A 8 -12.55 -34.96 -14.76
CA CYS A 8 -11.47 -34.91 -13.76
C CYS A 8 -11.17 -33.47 -13.31
N PHE A 9 -11.19 -32.51 -14.23
CA PHE A 9 -10.92 -31.10 -13.91
C PHE A 9 -12.02 -30.46 -13.05
N LEU A 10 -13.29 -30.75 -13.35
CA LEU A 10 -14.43 -30.34 -12.53
C LEU A 10 -14.39 -31.04 -11.16
N PHE A 11 -13.95 -32.30 -11.10
CA PHE A 11 -13.79 -33.00 -9.82
C PHE A 11 -12.70 -32.36 -8.95
N PHE A 12 -11.55 -31.99 -9.52
CA PHE A 12 -10.46 -31.34 -8.78
C PHE A 12 -10.81 -29.91 -8.35
N SER A 13 -11.48 -29.11 -9.19
CA SER A 13 -11.90 -27.76 -8.77
C SER A 13 -13.02 -27.84 -7.72
N LEU A 14 -13.96 -28.77 -7.87
CA LEU A 14 -15.01 -28.99 -6.88
C LEU A 14 -14.43 -29.52 -5.56
N LEU A 15 -13.49 -30.47 -5.59
CA LEU A 15 -12.78 -30.96 -4.41
C LEU A 15 -11.97 -29.84 -3.73
N TYR A 16 -11.34 -28.94 -4.48
CA TYR A 16 -10.57 -27.84 -3.92
C TYR A 16 -11.45 -26.72 -3.35
N THR A 17 -12.57 -26.38 -4.01
CA THR A 17 -13.56 -25.43 -3.46
C THR A 17 -14.26 -26.02 -2.23
N ILE A 18 -14.57 -27.32 -2.25
CA ILE A 18 -15.05 -28.06 -1.08
C ILE A 18 -13.97 -28.00 0.00
N TYR A 19 -12.71 -28.30 -0.30
CA TYR A 19 -11.59 -28.26 0.66
C TYR A 19 -11.43 -26.88 1.29
N CYS A 20 -11.44 -25.77 0.54
CA CYS A 20 -11.35 -24.43 1.15
C CYS A 20 -12.59 -24.06 1.99
N SER A 21 -13.79 -24.47 1.58
CA SER A 21 -15.03 -24.24 2.33
C SER A 21 -15.15 -25.13 3.57
N GLU A 22 -14.66 -26.37 3.49
CA GLU A 22 -14.56 -27.31 4.59
C GLU A 22 -13.46 -26.85 5.53
N TYR A 23 -12.29 -26.43 5.06
CA TYR A 23 -11.20 -25.94 5.89
C TYR A 23 -11.62 -24.72 6.71
N THR A 24 -12.33 -23.76 6.11
CA THR A 24 -12.87 -22.59 6.85
C THR A 24 -13.96 -23.00 7.85
N THR A 25 -14.80 -23.97 7.50
CA THR A 25 -15.83 -24.51 8.41
C THR A 25 -15.23 -25.34 9.54
N ILE A 26 -14.19 -26.13 9.24
CA ILE A 26 -13.41 -26.96 10.15
C ILE A 26 -12.64 -26.07 11.12
N LEU A 27 -11.99 -25.01 10.66
CA LEU A 27 -11.32 -24.03 11.53
C LEU A 27 -12.30 -23.33 12.45
N LYS A 28 -13.45 -22.87 11.93
CA LYS A 28 -14.49 -22.25 12.77
C LYS A 28 -15.01 -23.24 13.81
N ASN A 29 -15.31 -24.47 13.41
CA ASN A 29 -15.74 -25.53 14.32
C ASN A 29 -14.65 -25.93 15.31
N LYS A 30 -13.37 -25.89 14.91
CA LYS A 30 -12.21 -26.15 15.77
C LYS A 30 -12.06 -25.03 16.79
N LEU A 31 -12.18 -23.76 16.39
CA LEU A 31 -12.17 -22.60 17.29
C LEU A 31 -13.33 -22.66 18.30
N THR A 32 -14.56 -22.96 17.83
CA THR A 32 -15.71 -23.19 18.71
C THR A 32 -15.48 -24.38 19.64
N SER A 33 -14.86 -25.46 19.17
CA SER A 33 -14.53 -26.60 20.03
C SER A 33 -13.46 -26.28 21.08
N LEU A 34 -12.51 -25.39 20.76
CA LEU A 34 -11.44 -24.96 21.67
C LEU A 34 -12.02 -24.04 22.77
N SER A 35 -12.95 -23.14 22.41
CA SER A 35 -13.70 -22.36 23.40
C SER A 35 -14.55 -23.26 24.31
N ASP A 36 -15.20 -24.29 23.74
CA ASP A 36 -15.98 -25.27 24.50
C ASP A 36 -15.10 -26.15 25.41
N GLN A 37 -13.82 -26.32 25.07
CA GLN A 37 -12.80 -27.01 25.88
C GLN A 37 -12.17 -26.11 26.95
N GLY A 38 -12.63 -24.86 27.11
CA GLY A 38 -12.13 -23.93 28.12
C GLY A 38 -10.76 -23.32 27.77
N ILE A 39 -10.32 -23.42 26.51
CA ILE A 39 -9.17 -22.67 26.02
C ILE A 39 -9.61 -21.23 25.80
N THR A 40 -9.06 -20.33 26.61
CA THR A 40 -9.48 -18.92 26.65
C THR A 40 -8.63 -18.02 25.75
N SER A 41 -7.48 -18.51 25.25
CA SER A 41 -6.65 -17.75 24.33
C SER A 41 -5.65 -18.62 23.54
N ILE A 42 -5.42 -18.30 22.27
CA ILE A 42 -4.35 -18.87 21.43
C ILE A 42 -3.47 -17.73 20.93
N ASP A 43 -2.17 -17.80 21.26
CA ASP A 43 -1.14 -16.88 20.76
C ASP A 43 -0.58 -17.41 19.44
N LYS A 44 -0.63 -16.59 18.39
CA LYS A 44 0.00 -16.88 17.11
C LYS A 44 0.97 -15.78 16.72
N LYS A 45 2.00 -16.13 15.97
CA LYS A 45 2.95 -15.17 15.40
C LYS A 45 3.00 -15.26 13.88
N THR A 46 2.95 -14.11 13.23
CA THR A 46 3.16 -14.00 11.78
C THR A 46 4.16 -12.90 11.47
N VAL A 47 5.19 -13.23 10.69
CA VAL A 47 6.21 -12.32 10.18
C VAL A 47 6.10 -12.21 8.68
N LEU A 48 6.02 -10.98 8.18
CA LEU A 48 5.96 -10.65 6.77
C LEU A 48 7.21 -9.89 6.38
N LYS A 49 7.78 -10.19 5.22
CA LYS A 49 8.95 -9.47 4.71
C LYS A 49 8.72 -9.03 3.28
N PHE A 50 9.15 -7.82 2.99
CA PHE A 50 9.14 -7.26 1.66
C PHE A 50 10.57 -7.11 1.13
N ASP A 51 10.70 -7.18 -0.20
CA ASP A 51 11.94 -6.83 -0.88
C ASP A 51 12.06 -5.31 -1.10
N LYS A 52 13.19 -4.89 -1.65
CA LYS A 52 13.51 -3.49 -1.95
C LYS A 52 12.58 -2.85 -3.01
N ASP A 53 11.89 -3.67 -3.79
CA ASP A 53 10.99 -3.22 -4.87
C ASP A 53 9.53 -3.20 -4.37
N GLY A 54 9.32 -3.47 -3.07
CA GLY A 54 8.02 -3.41 -2.39
C GLY A 54 7.14 -4.64 -2.61
N TYR A 55 7.68 -5.75 -3.12
CA TYR A 55 6.95 -7.00 -3.24
C TYR A 55 7.18 -7.89 -2.02
N LEU A 56 6.17 -8.69 -1.68
CA LEU A 56 6.29 -9.67 -0.60
C LEU A 56 7.37 -10.70 -0.99
N SER A 57 8.34 -10.91 -0.10
CA SER A 57 9.44 -11.86 -0.29
C SER A 57 9.26 -13.12 0.55
N SER A 58 8.62 -13.01 1.72
CA SER A 58 8.30 -14.18 2.54
C SER A 58 7.20 -13.92 3.57
N VAL A 59 6.55 -15.01 3.97
CA VAL A 59 5.68 -15.10 5.14
C VAL A 59 6.18 -16.23 6.02
N ILE A 60 6.36 -15.97 7.30
CA ILE A 60 6.70 -16.96 8.31
C ILE A 60 5.64 -16.92 9.39
N SER A 61 4.86 -17.98 9.53
CA SER A 61 3.82 -18.08 10.55
C SER A 61 3.77 -19.47 11.16
N ASP A 62 3.00 -19.62 12.23
CA ASP A 62 2.78 -20.90 12.89
C ASP A 62 1.98 -21.89 12.03
N ASP A 63 1.18 -21.39 11.07
CA ASP A 63 0.31 -22.23 10.24
C ASP A 63 0.88 -22.48 8.84
N ILE A 64 1.60 -21.49 8.27
CA ILE A 64 2.11 -21.55 6.89
C ILE A 64 3.37 -20.71 6.71
N ASN A 65 4.29 -21.23 5.92
CA ASN A 65 5.48 -20.54 5.45
C ASN A 65 5.40 -20.34 3.94
N ILE A 66 5.75 -19.15 3.47
CA ILE A 66 5.75 -18.79 2.06
C ILE A 66 7.11 -18.17 1.74
N THR A 67 7.78 -18.69 0.72
CA THR A 67 9.01 -18.12 0.17
C THR A 67 8.77 -17.72 -1.28
N ILE A 68 9.21 -16.53 -1.66
CA ILE A 68 8.98 -15.98 -2.99
C ILE A 68 10.33 -15.72 -3.64
N ASN A 69 10.54 -16.32 -4.80
CA ASN A 69 11.70 -16.09 -5.65
C ASN A 69 11.24 -15.49 -6.97
N HIS A 70 11.98 -14.55 -7.54
CA HIS A 70 11.59 -13.96 -8.81
C HIS A 70 12.76 -13.79 -9.77
N LYS A 71 12.44 -13.81 -11.07
CA LYS A 71 13.38 -13.56 -12.16
C LYS A 71 12.65 -12.80 -13.26
N GLY A 72 13.02 -11.52 -13.43
CA GLY A 72 12.28 -10.62 -14.32
C GLY A 72 10.83 -10.48 -13.83
N ALA A 73 9.88 -10.63 -14.74
CA ALA A 73 8.44 -10.53 -14.46
C ALA A 73 7.82 -11.78 -13.83
N SER A 74 8.58 -12.87 -13.64
CA SER A 74 8.05 -14.14 -13.10
C SER A 74 8.41 -14.30 -11.63
N TYR A 75 7.41 -14.59 -10.80
CA TYR A 75 7.50 -14.78 -9.36
C TYR A 75 7.00 -16.18 -9.02
N ASP A 76 7.86 -17.01 -8.45
CA ASP A 76 7.54 -18.36 -7.97
C ASP A 76 7.30 -18.31 -6.46
N LEU A 77 6.09 -18.67 -6.05
CA LEU A 77 5.62 -18.69 -4.67
C LEU A 77 5.62 -20.15 -4.19
N PHE A 78 6.43 -20.44 -3.18
CA PHE A 78 6.54 -21.76 -2.56
C PHE A 78 5.85 -21.73 -1.21
N PHE A 79 4.84 -22.56 -1.04
CA PHE A 79 4.05 -22.67 0.17
C PHE A 79 4.38 -23.95 0.91
N GLN A 80 4.39 -23.88 2.24
CA GLN A 80 4.62 -25.02 3.13
C GLN A 80 3.77 -24.84 4.38
N ASP A 81 2.88 -25.78 4.64
CA ASP A 81 2.22 -25.92 5.93
C ASP A 81 2.68 -27.20 6.64
N ASN A 82 1.96 -27.64 7.67
CA ASN A 82 2.29 -28.84 8.44
C ASN A 82 2.01 -30.15 7.70
N GLU A 83 1.20 -30.12 6.64
CA GLU A 83 0.72 -31.31 5.91
C GLU A 83 1.36 -31.43 4.53
N GLU A 84 1.49 -30.32 3.80
CA GLU A 84 1.89 -30.31 2.41
C GLU A 84 2.73 -29.10 1.98
N SER A 85 3.32 -29.23 0.80
CA SER A 85 4.04 -28.17 0.11
C SER A 85 3.51 -28.06 -1.31
N TRP A 86 3.31 -26.84 -1.79
CA TRP A 86 2.88 -26.61 -3.17
C TRP A 86 3.50 -25.34 -3.76
N HIS A 87 3.38 -25.21 -5.07
CA HIS A 87 4.00 -24.14 -5.84
C HIS A 87 2.94 -23.42 -6.67
N GLN A 88 3.05 -22.09 -6.70
CA GLN A 88 2.28 -21.25 -7.60
C GLN A 88 3.20 -20.25 -8.27
N ARG A 89 2.77 -19.74 -9.42
CA ARG A 89 3.52 -18.73 -10.16
C ARG A 89 2.64 -17.53 -10.49
N MET A 90 3.22 -16.36 -10.32
CA MET A 90 2.66 -15.07 -10.75
C MET A 90 3.56 -14.51 -11.84
N VAL A 91 2.99 -14.16 -12.99
CA VAL A 91 3.72 -13.50 -14.08
C VAL A 91 3.12 -12.12 -14.29
N HIS A 92 3.97 -11.10 -14.18
CA HIS A 92 3.61 -9.70 -14.35
C HIS A 92 3.52 -9.32 -15.82
N GLU A 93 2.42 -8.70 -16.22
CA GLU A 93 2.21 -8.02 -17.50
C GLU A 93 1.65 -6.61 -17.20
N ASP A 94 1.68 -5.70 -18.18
CA ASP A 94 1.51 -4.24 -17.96
C ASP A 94 0.38 -3.84 -16.98
N ASP A 95 -0.81 -4.42 -17.13
CA ASP A 95 -2.00 -4.14 -16.31
C ASP A 95 -2.61 -5.40 -15.66
N CYS A 96 -1.87 -6.51 -15.63
CA CYS A 96 -2.36 -7.73 -15.01
C CYS A 96 -1.28 -8.63 -14.44
N TRP A 97 -1.69 -9.44 -13.46
CA TRP A 97 -0.94 -10.58 -12.98
C TRP A 97 -1.58 -11.87 -13.43
N ARG A 98 -0.79 -12.74 -14.07
CA ARG A 98 -1.25 -14.05 -14.51
C ARG A 98 -0.92 -15.07 -13.44
N TRP A 99 -1.95 -15.65 -12.85
CA TRP A 99 -1.82 -16.57 -11.73
C TRP A 99 -1.91 -18.02 -12.19
N PHE A 100 -0.87 -18.80 -11.90
CA PHE A 100 -0.76 -20.21 -12.24
C PHE A 100 -0.64 -21.06 -10.98
N ASN A 101 -1.26 -22.24 -11.03
CA ASN A 101 -0.90 -23.37 -10.18
C ASN A 101 -0.13 -24.36 -11.03
N ASP A 102 1.13 -24.62 -10.68
CA ASP A 102 2.13 -25.24 -11.54
C ASP A 102 2.18 -24.56 -12.93
N ASN A 103 1.70 -25.25 -13.97
CA ASN A 103 1.69 -24.77 -15.36
C ASN A 103 0.29 -24.44 -15.88
N LYS A 104 -0.72 -24.42 -14.99
CA LYS A 104 -2.11 -24.23 -15.35
C LYS A 104 -2.58 -22.87 -14.89
N LEU A 105 -3.02 -22.05 -15.84
CA LEU A 105 -3.60 -20.74 -15.56
C LEU A 105 -4.85 -20.91 -14.70
N ILE A 106 -4.87 -20.25 -13.55
CA ILE A 106 -6.05 -20.11 -12.69
C ILE A 106 -6.91 -18.97 -13.23
N CYS A 107 -6.34 -17.77 -13.30
CA CYS A 107 -6.97 -16.58 -13.84
C CYS A 107 -5.93 -15.48 -14.09
N ASN A 108 -6.37 -14.43 -14.77
CA ASN A 108 -5.67 -13.15 -14.82
C ASN A 108 -6.32 -12.22 -13.79
N ILE A 109 -5.47 -11.49 -13.06
CA ILE A 109 -5.84 -10.52 -12.03
C ILE A 109 -5.48 -9.15 -12.58
N TYR A 110 -6.49 -8.41 -13.02
CA TYR A 110 -6.36 -7.06 -13.56
C TYR A 110 -6.36 -6.05 -12.43
N TYR A 111 -5.59 -4.98 -12.59
CA TYR A 111 -5.53 -3.91 -11.61
C TYR A 111 -5.45 -2.54 -12.27
N SER A 112 -5.74 -1.49 -11.51
CA SER A 112 -5.47 -0.12 -11.93
C SER A 112 -5.18 0.77 -10.75
N ASN A 113 -4.01 1.39 -10.78
CA ASN A 113 -3.62 2.40 -9.80
C ASN A 113 -4.51 3.64 -9.91
N SER A 114 -4.75 4.15 -11.12
CA SER A 114 -5.55 5.37 -11.34
C SER A 114 -7.03 5.18 -10.99
N LYS A 115 -7.62 4.04 -11.37
CA LYS A 115 -9.03 3.73 -11.06
C LYS A 115 -9.21 3.06 -9.70
N LYS A 116 -8.12 2.78 -8.99
CA LYS A 116 -8.09 2.20 -7.64
C LYS A 116 -8.95 0.91 -7.53
N TYR A 117 -8.69 -0.07 -8.40
CA TYR A 117 -9.41 -1.36 -8.40
C TYR A 117 -8.51 -2.57 -8.72
N ILE A 118 -8.98 -3.74 -8.30
CA ILE A 118 -8.53 -5.07 -8.72
C ILE A 118 -9.76 -5.91 -9.11
N ASN A 119 -9.66 -6.68 -10.19
CA ASN A 119 -10.65 -7.68 -10.57
C ASN A 119 -9.95 -8.91 -11.19
N SER A 120 -10.64 -10.04 -11.33
CA SER A 120 -10.14 -11.19 -12.08
C SER A 120 -11.14 -11.70 -13.12
N ASP A 121 -10.65 -12.41 -14.13
CA ASP A 121 -11.48 -13.17 -15.08
C ASP A 121 -11.79 -14.61 -14.61
N SER A 122 -11.53 -14.90 -13.33
CA SER A 122 -11.78 -16.22 -12.77
C SER A 122 -13.26 -16.58 -12.79
N THR A 123 -13.57 -17.79 -13.24
CA THR A 123 -14.93 -18.37 -13.12
C THR A 123 -15.14 -19.09 -11.80
N ASN A 124 -14.06 -19.36 -11.06
CA ASN A 124 -14.08 -20.20 -9.85
C ASN A 124 -13.89 -19.39 -8.57
N TYR A 125 -13.35 -18.18 -8.68
CA TYR A 125 -13.02 -17.30 -7.57
C TYR A 125 -13.62 -15.93 -7.83
N THR A 126 -14.22 -15.33 -6.81
CA THR A 126 -14.49 -13.89 -6.83
C THR A 126 -13.23 -13.20 -6.32
N ILE A 127 -12.69 -12.26 -7.08
CA ILE A 127 -11.55 -11.43 -6.67
C ILE A 127 -11.89 -10.03 -7.13
N GLU A 128 -12.40 -9.22 -6.21
CA GLU A 128 -12.76 -7.83 -6.48
C GLU A 128 -12.25 -6.98 -5.32
N MET A 129 -11.53 -5.91 -5.64
CA MET A 129 -11.21 -4.85 -4.72
C MET A 129 -11.51 -3.52 -5.37
N GLN A 130 -12.14 -2.61 -4.64
CA GLN A 130 -12.34 -1.25 -5.11
C GLN A 130 -12.26 -0.27 -3.97
N THR A 131 -11.71 0.88 -4.27
CA THR A 131 -11.66 2.00 -3.34
C THR A 131 -12.56 3.13 -3.81
N ILE A 132 -13.53 3.50 -2.98
CA ILE A 132 -14.52 4.55 -3.25
C ILE A 132 -14.70 5.37 -1.99
N ASN A 133 -14.65 6.70 -2.07
CA ASN A 133 -14.94 7.60 -0.95
C ASN A 133 -14.20 7.21 0.34
N ASN A 134 -12.90 6.92 0.25
CA ASN A 134 -12.07 6.54 1.38
C ASN A 134 -12.55 5.24 2.10
N GLN A 135 -13.30 4.40 1.37
CA GLN A 135 -13.65 3.05 1.79
C GLN A 135 -13.03 2.06 0.84
N ILE A 136 -12.42 1.00 1.38
CA ILE A 136 -11.91 -0.12 0.58
C ILE A 136 -12.87 -1.30 0.74
N ILE A 137 -13.41 -1.73 -0.39
CA ILE A 137 -14.31 -2.86 -0.49
C ILE A 137 -13.51 -4.02 -1.06
N ILE A 138 -13.46 -5.13 -0.32
CA ILE A 138 -12.75 -6.34 -0.72
C ILE A 138 -13.76 -7.48 -0.76
N ASN A 139 -13.80 -8.20 -1.87
CA ASN A 139 -14.66 -9.35 -2.08
C ASN A 139 -13.86 -10.50 -2.71
N LEU A 140 -13.51 -11.49 -1.89
CA LEU A 140 -12.78 -12.68 -2.31
C LEU A 140 -13.69 -13.94 -2.40
N GLY A 141 -15.02 -13.75 -2.38
CA GLY A 141 -16.01 -14.84 -2.43
C GLY A 141 -16.14 -15.62 -1.13
N THR A 142 -17.07 -16.59 -1.06
CA THR A 142 -17.25 -17.52 0.09
C THR A 142 -17.31 -16.86 1.48
N GLY A 143 -18.02 -15.73 1.60
CA GLY A 143 -18.15 -15.00 2.88
C GLY A 143 -16.94 -14.11 3.24
N ARG A 144 -15.92 -14.04 2.37
CA ARG A 144 -14.75 -13.15 2.51
C ARG A 144 -15.04 -11.78 1.88
N LYS A 145 -16.04 -11.09 2.42
CA LYS A 145 -16.41 -9.72 2.00
C LYS A 145 -16.19 -8.76 3.16
N PHE A 146 -15.39 -7.72 2.91
CA PHE A 146 -15.02 -6.73 3.92
C PHE A 146 -15.17 -5.34 3.33
N VAL A 147 -15.57 -4.41 4.20
CA VAL A 147 -15.52 -2.99 3.94
C VAL A 147 -14.65 -2.40 5.02
N LEU A 148 -13.62 -1.67 4.60
CA LEU A 148 -12.73 -0.91 5.46
C LEU A 148 -13.13 0.55 5.31
N ASP A 149 -13.65 1.15 6.38
CA ASP A 149 -13.97 2.56 6.39
C ASP A 149 -12.82 3.35 7.01
N MET A 150 -12.18 4.20 6.20
CA MET A 150 -11.05 5.02 6.62
C MET A 150 -11.47 6.44 7.03
N ASN A 151 -12.77 6.78 7.02
CA ASN A 151 -13.26 8.12 7.31
C ASN A 151 -13.35 8.45 8.80
N THR A 152 -13.38 7.43 9.67
CA THR A 152 -13.77 7.62 11.08
C THR A 152 -12.62 7.43 12.08
N LYS A 153 -11.50 6.84 11.67
CA LYS A 153 -10.28 6.61 12.47
C LYS A 153 -9.05 6.44 11.56
N ASN A 154 -7.85 6.81 12.02
CA ASN A 154 -6.55 6.38 11.44
C ASN A 154 -6.30 4.86 11.62
N THR A 155 -7.34 4.10 11.94
CA THR A 155 -7.31 2.65 12.07
C THR A 155 -8.51 2.06 11.35
N PRO A 156 -8.30 1.05 10.49
CA PRO A 156 -9.36 0.42 9.73
C PRO A 156 -10.42 -0.16 10.68
N VAL A 157 -11.67 0.26 10.51
CA VAL A 157 -12.82 -0.33 11.22
C VAL A 157 -13.38 -1.45 10.37
N PHE A 158 -13.39 -2.67 10.91
CA PHE A 158 -14.02 -3.81 10.26
C PHE A 158 -15.51 -3.86 10.59
N ASN A 159 -16.34 -4.18 9.61
CA ASN A 159 -17.77 -4.46 9.82
C ASN A 159 -18.05 -5.83 10.46
N ASN A 160 -17.06 -6.47 11.08
CA ASN A 160 -17.16 -7.74 11.80
C ASN A 160 -16.55 -7.61 13.20
N SER A 161 -16.64 -8.66 14.02
CA SER A 161 -16.16 -8.70 15.41
C SER A 161 -14.62 -8.71 15.58
N ARG A 162 -13.87 -8.07 14.67
CA ARG A 162 -12.40 -7.98 14.72
C ARG A 162 -11.95 -6.66 15.33
N GLU A 163 -10.89 -6.73 16.10
CA GLU A 163 -10.23 -5.56 16.67
C GLU A 163 -8.72 -5.64 16.43
N ILE A 164 -8.13 -4.57 15.93
CA ILE A 164 -6.67 -4.44 15.78
C ILE A 164 -6.15 -3.49 16.86
N SER A 165 -5.16 -3.94 17.62
CA SER A 165 -4.45 -3.09 18.58
C SER A 165 -3.58 -2.05 17.87
N LYS A 166 -3.24 -0.98 18.60
CA LYS A 166 -2.51 0.17 18.06
C LYS A 166 -1.25 -0.26 17.28
N LEU A 167 -1.24 0.05 15.99
CA LEU A 167 -0.10 -0.12 15.09
C LEU A 167 1.11 0.64 15.67
N LYS A 168 2.25 -0.04 15.77
CA LYS A 168 3.52 0.56 16.19
C LYS A 168 4.55 0.40 15.08
N ARG A 169 5.16 1.51 14.66
CA ARG A 169 6.28 1.54 13.72
C ARG A 169 7.57 1.91 14.45
N ILE A 170 8.62 1.10 14.29
CA ILE A 170 10.01 1.42 14.70
C ILE A 170 10.95 0.83 13.65
N ASN A 171 11.90 1.59 13.11
CA ASN A 171 12.95 1.10 12.20
C ASN A 171 12.42 0.26 11.02
N ASN A 172 11.42 0.77 10.29
CA ASN A 172 10.74 0.06 9.18
C ASN A 172 10.16 -1.32 9.56
N ILE A 173 9.86 -1.50 10.85
CA ILE A 173 9.15 -2.66 11.36
C ILE A 173 7.83 -2.18 11.92
N TYR A 174 6.74 -2.76 11.43
CA TYR A 174 5.41 -2.56 11.96
C TYR A 174 5.00 -3.75 12.81
N THR A 175 4.42 -3.49 13.97
CA THR A 175 3.85 -4.52 14.83
C THR A 175 2.46 -4.15 15.27
N PHE A 176 1.55 -5.12 15.27
CA PHE A 176 0.19 -4.98 15.79
C PHE A 176 -0.34 -6.34 16.23
N THR A 177 -1.43 -6.35 16.98
CA THR A 177 -2.12 -7.57 17.41
C THR A 177 -3.53 -7.55 16.85
N ASP A 178 -3.93 -8.64 16.19
CA ASP A 178 -5.29 -8.86 15.71
C ASP A 178 -6.02 -9.77 16.70
N TYR A 179 -7.22 -9.36 17.13
CA TYR A 179 -8.09 -10.14 17.99
C TYR A 179 -9.30 -10.62 17.18
N PHE A 180 -9.48 -11.93 17.13
CA PHE A 180 -10.64 -12.56 16.52
C PHE A 180 -11.08 -13.77 17.33
N ASP A 181 -12.29 -13.68 17.89
CA ASP A 181 -12.87 -14.70 18.77
C ASP A 181 -11.94 -14.98 19.98
N VAL A 182 -11.49 -16.23 20.18
CA VAL A 182 -10.52 -16.62 21.23
C VAL A 182 -9.05 -16.59 20.78
N CYS A 183 -8.75 -16.14 19.56
CA CYS A 183 -7.38 -16.05 19.05
C CYS A 183 -6.88 -14.61 19.07
N TYR A 184 -5.61 -14.44 19.44
CA TYR A 184 -4.88 -13.21 19.16
C TYR A 184 -3.61 -13.53 18.36
N THR A 185 -3.39 -12.79 17.28
CA THR A 185 -2.23 -12.99 16.40
C THR A 185 -1.34 -11.75 16.44
N ASN A 186 -0.08 -11.96 16.79
CA ASN A 186 0.95 -10.94 16.79
C ASN A 186 1.61 -10.86 15.41
N TYR A 187 1.43 -9.73 14.76
CA TYR A 187 2.00 -9.44 13.45
C TYR A 187 3.28 -8.64 13.56
N ARG A 188 4.24 -8.98 12.69
CA ARG A 188 5.44 -8.19 12.45
C ARG A 188 5.69 -8.07 10.96
N ILE A 189 5.68 -6.85 10.44
CA ILE A 189 5.97 -6.56 9.03
C ILE A 189 7.33 -5.90 8.96
N GLU A 190 8.26 -6.50 8.20
CA GLU A 190 9.61 -6.01 7.98
C GLU A 190 9.74 -5.35 6.61
N ASN A 191 10.30 -4.14 6.61
CA ASN A 191 10.60 -3.37 5.41
C ASN A 191 9.42 -3.20 4.45
N PRO A 192 8.17 -3.01 4.92
CA PRO A 192 7.08 -2.81 3.98
C PRO A 192 7.38 -1.56 3.14
N PRO A 193 7.03 -1.58 1.85
CA PRO A 193 7.04 -0.35 1.09
C PRO A 193 6.09 0.63 1.76
N PHE A 194 6.44 1.90 1.64
CA PHE A 194 5.67 2.99 2.23
C PHE A 194 4.22 3.05 1.74
N TYR A 195 4.02 2.66 0.49
CA TYR A 195 2.74 2.54 -0.18
C TYR A 195 2.76 1.25 -1.01
N LEU A 196 1.67 0.47 -0.96
CA LEU A 196 1.43 -0.56 -1.96
C LEU A 196 0.51 -0.04 -3.05
N ASP A 197 0.98 -0.12 -4.29
CA ASP A 197 0.13 0.12 -5.43
C ASP A 197 -0.80 -1.08 -5.69
N TYR A 198 -1.81 -0.90 -6.55
CA TYR A 198 -2.76 -1.94 -6.88
C TYR A 198 -2.12 -3.13 -7.63
N SER A 199 -0.94 -2.96 -8.25
CA SER A 199 -0.18 -4.08 -8.79
C SER A 199 0.36 -4.95 -7.67
N GLN A 200 1.00 -4.35 -6.68
CA GLN A 200 1.55 -5.06 -5.54
C GLN A 200 0.43 -5.67 -4.68
N ILE A 201 -0.72 -5.01 -4.55
CA ILE A 201 -1.90 -5.60 -3.89
C ILE A 201 -2.45 -6.78 -4.69
N ALA A 202 -2.55 -6.67 -6.03
CA ALA A 202 -2.98 -7.78 -6.88
C ALA A 202 -2.06 -9.00 -6.77
N PHE A 203 -0.75 -8.77 -6.68
CA PHE A 203 0.26 -9.81 -6.47
C PHE A 203 0.02 -10.62 -5.19
N LEU A 204 -0.58 -10.02 -4.16
CA LEU A 204 -0.83 -10.66 -2.87
C LEU A 204 -2.03 -11.63 -2.90
N VAL A 205 -2.91 -11.53 -3.90
CA VAL A 205 -4.17 -12.31 -3.95
C VAL A 205 -3.96 -13.83 -3.77
N PRO A 206 -3.00 -14.50 -4.42
CA PRO A 206 -2.73 -15.92 -4.19
C PRO A 206 -2.44 -16.24 -2.73
N VAL A 207 -1.65 -15.38 -2.07
CA VAL A 207 -1.29 -15.50 -0.66
C VAL A 207 -2.54 -15.36 0.21
N LEU A 208 -3.46 -14.45 -0.12
CA LEU A 208 -4.73 -14.25 0.61
C LEU A 208 -5.66 -15.47 0.59
N PHE A 209 -5.56 -16.36 -0.40
CA PHE A 209 -6.38 -17.56 -0.44
C PHE A 209 -5.88 -18.66 0.49
N HIS A 210 -4.59 -18.67 0.81
CA HIS A 210 -3.91 -19.73 1.56
C HIS A 210 -3.65 -19.40 3.01
N ILE A 211 -3.61 -18.11 3.35
CA ILE A 211 -3.49 -17.69 4.74
C ILE A 211 -4.89 -17.45 5.30
N ASP A 212 -5.11 -17.90 6.54
CA ASP A 212 -6.38 -17.78 7.27
C ASP A 212 -6.86 -16.32 7.38
N TYR A 213 -8.09 -16.11 7.86
CA TYR A 213 -8.68 -14.78 8.10
C TYR A 213 -7.79 -13.85 8.95
N ASN A 214 -6.78 -14.36 9.64
CA ASN A 214 -5.84 -13.55 10.41
C ASN A 214 -5.04 -12.59 9.50
N PHE A 215 -4.93 -12.85 8.19
CA PHE A 215 -4.18 -12.00 7.25
C PHE A 215 -4.94 -10.77 6.73
N TYR A 216 -6.21 -10.57 7.08
CA TYR A 216 -6.93 -9.33 6.73
C TYR A 216 -6.26 -8.09 7.32
N PRO A 217 -5.79 -8.09 8.58
CA PRO A 217 -4.91 -7.07 9.11
C PRO A 217 -3.68 -6.71 8.26
N PHE A 218 -3.12 -7.65 7.49
CA PHE A 218 -2.04 -7.36 6.53
C PHE A 218 -2.57 -6.48 5.40
N ILE A 219 -3.67 -6.87 4.75
CA ILE A 219 -4.33 -6.04 3.75
C ILE A 219 -4.67 -4.67 4.36
N THR A 220 -5.24 -4.64 5.57
CA THR A 220 -5.64 -3.38 6.19
C THR A 220 -4.48 -2.53 6.64
N SER A 221 -3.33 -3.08 7.05
CA SER A 221 -2.13 -2.31 7.41
C SER A 221 -1.45 -1.72 6.18
N LEU A 222 -1.40 -2.47 5.07
CA LEU A 222 -0.89 -2.00 3.79
C LEU A 222 -1.80 -0.95 3.17
N ILE A 223 -3.12 -1.10 3.37
CA ILE A 223 -4.15 -0.12 3.01
C ILE A 223 -4.12 1.09 3.95
N ASN A 224 -3.85 0.92 5.24
CA ASN A 224 -3.73 2.04 6.18
C ASN A 224 -2.50 2.89 5.85
N GLN A 225 -1.42 2.26 5.39
CA GLN A 225 -0.27 2.94 4.77
C GLN A 225 -0.63 3.64 3.44
N CYS A 226 -1.66 3.16 2.73
CA CYS A 226 -2.22 3.86 1.57
C CYS A 226 -3.06 5.09 1.91
N TYR A 227 -3.34 5.35 3.20
CA TYR A 227 -4.35 6.36 3.60
C TYR A 227 -3.94 7.33 4.70
N ASP A 228 -2.92 7.04 5.51
CA ASP A 228 -2.14 8.12 6.12
C ASP A 228 -1.20 8.63 5.03
N SER A 229 -1.73 9.47 4.13
CA SER A 229 -0.86 10.12 3.16
C SER A 229 0.16 10.93 3.94
N VAL A 230 1.41 10.47 3.92
CA VAL A 230 2.49 11.18 4.59
C VAL A 230 2.57 12.59 4.08
N TYR A 231 2.24 12.79 2.81
CA TYR A 231 2.07 14.10 2.19
C TYR A 231 0.61 14.54 2.27
N HIS A 232 0.39 15.65 2.97
CA HIS A 232 -0.85 16.39 2.88
C HIS A 232 -0.57 17.78 2.33
N SER A 233 -1.57 18.40 1.72
CA SER A 233 -1.51 19.81 1.37
C SER A 233 -2.80 20.53 1.73
N THR A 234 -2.71 21.84 1.94
CA THR A 234 -3.88 22.71 2.12
C THR A 234 -4.79 22.73 0.90
N SER A 235 -4.22 22.56 -0.29
CA SER A 235 -4.94 22.46 -1.56
C SER A 235 -4.15 21.66 -2.60
N TYR A 236 -4.83 21.21 -3.66
CA TYR A 236 -4.19 20.71 -4.88
C TYR A 236 -5.11 20.93 -6.09
N LEU A 237 -4.52 21.03 -7.27
CA LEU A 237 -5.22 21.26 -8.53
C LEU A 237 -5.89 19.98 -9.05
N THR A 238 -7.09 20.12 -9.62
CA THR A 238 -7.76 19.07 -10.39
C THR A 238 -8.15 19.62 -11.75
N GLU A 239 -7.66 19.00 -12.83
CA GLU A 239 -7.97 19.37 -14.21
C GLU A 239 -8.64 18.20 -14.94
N GLY A 240 -9.94 18.33 -15.20
CA GLY A 240 -10.71 17.24 -15.80
C GLY A 240 -10.73 16.00 -14.90
N THR A 241 -10.07 14.92 -15.33
CA THR A 241 -9.92 13.67 -14.56
C THR A 241 -8.55 13.52 -13.89
N THR A 242 -7.65 14.47 -14.09
CA THR A 242 -6.29 14.43 -13.54
C THR A 242 -6.24 15.22 -12.25
N THR A 243 -5.74 14.62 -11.18
CA THR A 243 -5.43 15.29 -9.91
C THR A 243 -3.93 15.48 -9.77
N TYR A 244 -3.49 16.57 -9.14
CA TYR A 244 -2.08 16.86 -8.86
C TYR A 244 -1.83 16.84 -7.35
N GLU A 245 -2.17 15.70 -6.74
CA GLU A 245 -2.22 15.48 -5.31
C GLU A 245 -0.82 15.44 -4.66
N PRO A 246 -0.68 15.80 -3.36
CA PRO A 246 0.61 15.95 -2.70
C PRO A 246 1.40 14.63 -2.60
N GLU A 247 0.73 13.49 -2.75
CA GLU A 247 1.34 12.16 -2.77
C GLU A 247 2.34 12.00 -3.92
N HIS A 248 2.17 12.71 -5.03
CA HIS A 248 3.10 12.61 -6.15
C HIS A 248 4.51 13.16 -5.85
N LEU A 249 4.66 13.98 -4.80
CA LEU A 249 5.95 14.53 -4.38
C LEU A 249 6.97 13.45 -3.99
N GLN A 250 6.52 12.22 -3.77
CA GLN A 250 7.32 11.08 -3.33
C GLN A 250 8.21 10.48 -4.41
N ARG A 251 7.94 10.71 -5.70
CA ARG A 251 8.67 10.10 -6.81
C ARG A 251 8.98 11.12 -7.89
N LYS A 252 10.18 11.03 -8.46
CA LYS A 252 10.68 12.01 -9.44
C LYS A 252 9.98 11.89 -10.79
N GLU A 253 9.48 10.70 -11.11
CA GLU A 253 8.88 10.34 -12.39
C GLU A 253 7.35 10.47 -12.42
N GLU A 254 6.71 10.81 -11.29
CA GLU A 254 5.25 10.99 -11.23
C GLU A 254 4.83 12.39 -11.71
N LEU A 255 3.52 12.67 -11.70
CA LEU A 255 3.03 14.03 -11.92
C LEU A 255 3.56 14.96 -10.82
N PRO A 256 3.64 16.28 -11.03
CA PRO A 256 3.95 17.17 -9.91
C PRO A 256 2.78 17.21 -8.92
N TRP A 257 3.05 17.71 -7.72
CA TRP A 257 2.01 18.41 -6.96
C TRP A 257 1.80 19.78 -7.58
N ALA A 258 0.55 20.19 -7.74
CA ALA A 258 0.19 21.53 -8.19
C ALA A 258 -0.79 22.15 -7.20
N SER A 259 -0.54 23.40 -6.81
CA SER A 259 -1.41 24.12 -5.88
C SER A 259 -2.82 24.30 -6.45
N GLY A 260 -3.84 24.04 -5.62
CA GLY A 260 -5.23 24.36 -5.96
C GLY A 260 -5.57 25.84 -5.80
N ASN A 261 -4.66 26.63 -5.25
CA ASN A 261 -4.82 28.06 -4.98
C ASN A 261 -4.12 28.95 -6.02
N GLY A 262 -3.69 28.37 -7.16
CA GLY A 262 -2.91 29.07 -8.17
C GLY A 262 -1.44 29.15 -7.78
N ASN A 263 -0.95 30.34 -7.44
CA ASN A 263 0.48 30.54 -7.14
C ASN A 263 0.97 29.85 -5.84
N GLY A 264 0.06 29.26 -5.07
CA GLY A 264 0.37 28.47 -3.88
C GLY A 264 0.96 29.23 -2.71
N ILE A 265 1.09 30.56 -2.75
CA ILE A 265 1.60 31.33 -1.61
C ILE A 265 0.66 31.14 -0.41
N GLY A 266 1.23 30.73 0.73
CA GLY A 266 0.49 30.38 1.93
C GLY A 266 -0.04 28.95 1.97
N ASP A 267 0.12 28.16 0.91
CA ASP A 267 -0.12 26.72 1.00
C ASP A 267 0.89 26.07 1.94
N ILE A 268 0.44 25.03 2.62
CA ILE A 268 1.26 24.20 3.50
C ILE A 268 1.24 22.79 2.94
N ILE A 269 2.43 22.24 2.72
CA ILE A 269 2.65 20.81 2.51
C ILE A 269 3.10 20.22 3.85
N SER A 270 2.40 19.23 4.38
CA SER A 270 2.77 18.51 5.59
C SER A 270 3.34 17.15 5.23
N ILE A 271 4.47 16.79 5.83
CA ILE A 271 5.09 15.46 5.72
C ILE A 271 5.07 14.81 7.10
N LYS A 272 4.31 13.73 7.27
CA LYS A 272 4.11 13.01 8.55
C LYS A 272 4.67 11.58 8.49
N GLU A 273 5.21 11.07 9.58
CA GLU A 273 5.57 9.64 9.75
C GLU A 273 6.64 9.10 8.77
N PHE A 274 7.88 9.60 8.91
CA PHE A 274 9.03 9.23 8.08
C PHE A 274 9.37 7.74 8.04
N GLU A 275 10.08 7.38 6.96
CA GLU A 275 10.88 6.16 6.85
C GLU A 275 12.11 6.16 7.77
N TYR A 276 12.70 7.33 8.05
CA TYR A 276 13.92 7.50 8.83
C TYR A 276 13.68 8.25 10.15
N GLU A 277 14.24 7.76 11.26
CA GLU A 277 14.28 8.50 12.52
C GLU A 277 15.23 9.71 12.39
N ASN A 278 14.67 10.92 12.30
CA ASN A 278 15.39 12.20 12.24
C ASN A 278 16.05 12.48 10.88
N PRO A 279 15.27 12.82 9.84
CA PRO A 279 15.85 13.19 8.56
C PRO A 279 16.76 14.40 8.70
N GLU A 280 17.89 14.35 8.00
CA GLU A 280 18.92 15.37 8.03
C GLU A 280 18.77 16.35 6.87
N ASN A 281 18.04 15.99 5.81
CA ASN A 281 17.94 16.78 4.59
C ASN A 281 16.51 16.86 4.06
N LEU A 282 16.19 18.01 3.46
CA LEU A 282 15.07 18.20 2.54
C LEU A 282 15.63 18.21 1.12
N ILE A 283 15.01 17.46 0.22
CA ILE A 283 15.36 17.36 -1.19
C ILE A 283 14.20 17.87 -2.02
N ILE A 284 14.48 18.75 -2.99
CA ILE A 284 13.46 19.34 -3.86
C ILE A 284 13.91 19.24 -5.32
N MET A 285 12.99 18.84 -6.21
CA MET A 285 13.04 19.18 -7.64
C MET A 285 11.86 20.08 -7.96
N ASN A 286 12.17 21.25 -8.52
CA ASN A 286 11.22 22.34 -8.67
C ASN A 286 10.46 22.28 -10.00
N GLY A 287 9.31 22.95 -10.08
CA GLY A 287 8.51 23.10 -11.30
C GLY A 287 7.88 21.80 -11.80
N TYR A 288 7.18 21.87 -12.94
CA TYR A 288 6.67 20.69 -13.64
C TYR A 288 7.70 20.22 -14.67
N GLN A 289 8.32 19.05 -14.44
CA GLN A 289 9.39 18.50 -15.28
C GLN A 289 8.93 17.32 -16.15
N ASP A 290 7.97 17.58 -17.04
CA ASP A 290 7.53 16.57 -18.01
C ASP A 290 8.58 16.35 -19.12
N LYS A 291 8.96 15.09 -19.37
CA LYS A 291 9.90 14.73 -20.44
C LYS A 291 9.32 14.96 -21.83
N ALA A 292 8.03 14.72 -22.02
CA ALA A 292 7.31 14.95 -23.27
C ALA A 292 6.97 16.44 -23.47
N HIS A 293 6.86 17.20 -22.37
CA HIS A 293 6.57 18.64 -22.39
C HIS A 293 7.56 19.47 -21.55
N PRO A 294 8.85 19.58 -21.97
CA PRO A 294 9.89 20.23 -21.17
C PRO A 294 9.67 21.73 -20.92
N ASP A 295 8.79 22.35 -21.70
CA ASP A 295 8.36 23.74 -21.61
C ASP A 295 7.40 24.00 -20.44
N TYR A 296 6.81 22.96 -19.85
CA TYR A 296 5.93 23.10 -18.68
C TYR A 296 6.64 23.68 -17.45
N TYR A 297 7.94 23.49 -17.34
CA TYR A 297 8.73 24.09 -16.27
C TYR A 297 8.62 25.63 -16.27
N GLU A 298 8.80 26.26 -17.42
CA GLU A 298 8.76 27.73 -17.54
C GLU A 298 7.32 28.26 -17.63
N LYS A 299 6.37 27.44 -18.08
CA LYS A 299 4.98 27.84 -18.22
C LYS A 299 4.26 27.97 -16.89
N ASN A 300 4.58 27.12 -15.92
CA ASN A 300 3.97 27.11 -14.59
C ASN A 300 4.84 27.88 -13.59
N SER A 301 4.24 28.31 -12.48
CA SER A 301 4.97 28.91 -11.37
C SER A 301 5.84 27.87 -10.67
N ARG A 302 6.95 28.33 -10.08
CA ARG A 302 7.98 27.49 -9.45
C ARG A 302 8.30 28.01 -8.07
N LEU A 303 8.63 27.12 -7.13
CA LEU A 303 8.92 27.49 -5.75
C LEU A 303 10.16 28.37 -5.66
N LYS A 304 10.10 29.48 -4.91
CA LYS A 304 11.23 30.40 -4.71
C LYS A 304 11.67 30.49 -3.27
N ALA A 305 10.73 30.48 -2.33
CA ALA A 305 11.03 30.48 -0.91
C ALA A 305 10.06 29.60 -0.12
N LEU A 306 10.60 28.90 0.85
CA LEU A 306 9.86 27.94 1.67
C LEU A 306 10.25 28.09 3.13
N LYS A 307 9.27 28.06 4.02
CA LYS A 307 9.50 27.95 5.47
C LYS A 307 9.23 26.53 5.91
N ILE A 308 10.23 25.91 6.53
CA ILE A 308 10.20 24.54 7.00
C ILE A 308 10.10 24.57 8.51
N THR A 309 9.09 23.92 9.07
CA THR A 309 8.84 23.86 10.52
C THR A 309 8.81 22.41 10.97
N ASN A 310 9.65 22.04 11.94
CA ASN A 310 9.56 20.74 12.61
C ASN A 310 8.45 20.82 13.66
N GLN A 311 7.41 20.00 13.52
CA GLN A 311 6.24 20.07 14.39
C GLN A 311 6.50 19.56 15.82
N GLN A 312 7.51 18.72 16.04
CA GLN A 312 7.86 18.26 17.38
C GLN A 312 8.68 19.31 18.14
N THR A 313 9.71 19.88 17.51
CA THR A 313 10.60 20.86 18.17
C THR A 313 10.08 22.29 18.09
N LYS A 314 9.10 22.55 17.22
CA LYS A 314 8.57 23.88 16.87
C LYS A 314 9.62 24.85 16.31
N LYS A 315 10.81 24.36 15.95
CA LYS A 315 11.82 25.15 15.27
C LYS A 315 11.47 25.30 13.80
N SER A 316 11.81 26.45 13.22
CA SER A 316 11.61 26.71 11.80
C SER A 316 12.83 27.37 11.16
N LYS A 317 12.95 27.20 9.85
CA LYS A 317 13.94 27.86 8.99
C LYS A 317 13.31 28.24 7.66
N THR A 318 13.81 29.28 7.04
CA THR A 318 13.45 29.64 5.66
C THR A 318 14.59 29.27 4.73
N VAL A 319 14.26 28.69 3.59
CA VAL A 319 15.20 28.38 2.51
C VAL A 319 14.78 29.10 1.23
N SER A 320 15.77 29.56 0.48
CA SER A 320 15.59 30.04 -0.88
C SER A 320 15.91 28.91 -1.85
N ILE A 321 15.00 28.68 -2.80
CA ILE A 321 15.10 27.65 -3.82
C ILE A 321 15.57 28.33 -5.10
N SER A 322 16.61 27.78 -5.73
CA SER A 322 17.09 28.29 -7.02
C SER A 322 16.12 27.91 -8.14
N ASP A 323 15.96 28.79 -9.12
CA ASP A 323 15.17 28.54 -10.34
C ASP A 323 15.94 27.61 -11.30
N THR A 324 16.04 26.34 -10.93
CA THR A 324 16.69 25.29 -11.72
C THR A 324 15.88 23.99 -11.69
N LYS A 325 16.03 23.17 -12.73
CA LYS A 325 15.45 21.82 -12.84
C LYS A 325 16.20 20.80 -11.98
N GLU A 326 17.45 21.09 -11.62
CA GLU A 326 18.30 20.20 -10.85
C GLU A 326 17.79 19.99 -9.42
N GLU A 327 18.12 18.84 -8.86
CA GLU A 327 17.86 18.51 -7.46
C GLU A 327 18.60 19.46 -6.51
N GLN A 328 17.91 19.96 -5.50
CA GLN A 328 18.46 20.83 -4.47
C GLN A 328 18.29 20.21 -3.08
N ARG A 329 19.31 20.32 -2.24
CA ARG A 329 19.36 19.73 -0.89
C ARG A 329 19.55 20.80 0.19
N PHE A 330 18.77 20.71 1.27
CA PHE A 330 18.81 21.65 2.38
C PHE A 330 18.88 20.90 3.71
N SER A 331 19.85 21.23 4.57
CA SER A 331 19.95 20.66 5.93
C SER A 331 18.70 20.92 6.75
N LEU A 332 18.28 19.93 7.53
CA LEU A 332 17.25 20.01 8.57
C LEU A 332 17.82 19.88 9.99
N THR A 333 19.12 19.66 10.12
CA THR A 333 19.80 19.37 11.39
C THR A 333 19.54 20.42 12.47
N GLU A 334 19.48 21.70 12.10
CA GLU A 334 19.18 22.82 13.01
C GLU A 334 17.76 22.79 13.60
N LEU A 335 16.82 22.14 12.91
CA LEU A 335 15.44 21.96 13.35
C LEU A 335 15.33 20.86 14.43
N GLY A 336 16.39 20.07 14.61
CA GLY A 336 16.45 19.00 15.59
C GLY A 336 15.65 17.75 15.20
N LYS A 337 15.55 16.85 16.17
CA LYS A 337 14.95 15.52 16.02
C LYS A 337 13.43 15.60 15.94
N GLY A 338 12.83 15.06 14.88
CA GLY A 338 11.39 15.06 14.67
C GLY A 338 10.95 14.12 13.56
N GLY A 339 9.64 13.86 13.53
CA GLY A 339 8.90 12.92 12.69
C GLY A 339 7.88 13.59 11.76
N GLU A 340 7.77 14.92 11.81
CA GLU A 340 6.75 15.69 11.10
C GLU A 340 7.26 17.09 10.73
N TYR A 341 7.16 17.45 9.45
CA TYR A 341 7.50 18.79 8.95
C TYR A 341 6.30 19.44 8.24
N GLU A 342 6.17 20.75 8.44
CA GLU A 342 5.30 21.61 7.61
C GLU A 342 6.17 22.51 6.75
N LEU A 343 5.83 22.57 5.46
CA LEU A 343 6.52 23.34 4.45
C LEU A 343 5.54 24.39 3.89
N GLU A 344 5.68 25.62 4.38
CA GLU A 344 4.84 26.76 4.01
C GLU A 344 5.46 27.50 2.82
N ILE A 345 4.72 27.61 1.73
CA ILE A 345 5.14 28.32 0.51
C ILE A 345 5.14 29.83 0.80
N LEU A 346 6.30 30.47 0.72
CA LEU A 346 6.44 31.90 1.01
C LEU A 346 6.48 32.78 -0.24
N ASP A 347 7.09 32.28 -1.33
CA ASP A 347 7.29 33.04 -2.56
C ASP A 347 7.49 32.09 -3.74
N VAL A 348 7.22 32.59 -4.96
CA VAL A 348 7.34 31.85 -6.21
C VAL A 348 8.01 32.65 -7.32
N TYR A 349 8.60 31.93 -8.27
CA TYR A 349 8.89 32.44 -9.61
C TYR A 349 7.63 32.31 -10.45
N ASN A 350 7.19 33.40 -11.06
CA ASN A 350 5.98 33.39 -11.87
C ASN A 350 6.16 32.52 -13.12
N GLY A 351 5.13 31.76 -13.45
CA GLY A 351 5.01 31.10 -14.74
C GLY A 351 4.86 32.09 -15.88
N SER A 352 5.34 31.71 -17.07
CA SER A 352 5.16 32.51 -18.28
C SER A 352 3.75 32.41 -18.88
N LYS A 353 2.94 31.45 -18.41
CA LYS A 353 1.59 31.21 -18.95
C LYS A 353 0.55 30.89 -17.88
N TYR A 354 0.89 30.06 -16.92
CA TYR A 354 0.01 29.57 -15.86
C TYR A 354 0.51 30.06 -14.51
N ASP A 355 -0.41 30.49 -13.66
CA ASP A 355 -0.07 30.95 -12.32
C ASP A 355 0.13 29.78 -11.35
N ASP A 356 -0.31 28.58 -11.73
CA ASP A 356 -0.26 27.36 -10.93
C ASP A 356 1.17 27.03 -10.49
N LEU A 357 1.40 26.93 -9.18
CA LEU A 357 2.66 26.48 -8.61
C LEU A 357 2.76 24.97 -8.75
N CYS A 358 3.81 24.48 -9.41
CA CYS A 358 4.13 23.06 -9.50
C CYS A 358 5.45 22.73 -8.78
N ILE A 359 5.47 21.59 -8.09
CA ILE A 359 6.67 21.00 -7.49
C ILE A 359 6.75 19.54 -7.94
N GLN A 360 7.85 19.17 -8.59
CA GLN A 360 8.01 17.82 -9.17
C GLN A 360 8.29 16.76 -8.10
N TYR A 361 9.11 17.10 -7.12
CA TYR A 361 9.60 16.15 -6.12
C TYR A 361 9.96 16.91 -4.85
N LEU A 362 9.57 16.37 -3.71
CA LEU A 362 9.88 16.96 -2.42
C LEU A 362 9.86 15.86 -1.36
N VAL A 363 11.02 15.56 -0.77
CA VAL A 363 11.14 14.54 0.30
C VAL A 363 12.07 14.97 1.42
N VAL A 364 11.92 14.35 2.58
CA VAL A 364 12.88 14.48 3.69
C VAL A 364 13.56 13.14 3.97
N GLU A 365 14.88 13.16 4.10
CA GLU A 365 15.77 12.00 4.24
C GLU A 365 16.75 12.14 5.40
#